data_AF-A0A1X2DIZ7-F1
#
_entry.id   AF-A0A1X2DIZ7-F1
#
_cell.length_a   1.000
_cell.length_b   1.000
_cell.length_c   1.000
_cell.angle_alpha   90.00
_cell.angle_beta   90.00
_cell.angle_gamma   90.00
#
_symmetry.space_group_name_H-M   'P 1'
#
loop_
_entity.id
_entity.type
_entity.pdbx_description
1 polymer ?
#
loop_
_entity_poly.entity_id
_entity_poly.type
_entity_poly.pdbx_seq_one_letter_code
_entity_poly.pdbx_strand_id
1 'polypeptide(L)'
;MIQVCSQCGTRWNVRERQRQWCPRCRGALMAPLADMPQADPRWRTPAAPQQPTVPAVRITAPRLPPGFRWIAVRPGAAPPLRSGRRSRGPTPRYAVIPRWGLGDRVDQAGQAAALAAPPKSGPSAVTVRTMLFATLLTLSAAALVFVVRYVLLIINRNILLPSWVAGASVWLGYLVSVAALVAVGASAVLLIQWLIARRAAALHHAGLPEPRSVRSLWAGCLVPLANLLWAPVYVIELASIEDHHRRLQRPIVVWWLVWVLSNAISIFAIATSWVSDAQGIANNTVTMVLAYLCAAATVAAVTRVFEGFELKPVERPAHRWLVVPDDRPAPASARAVELEGQEPAA
;
A
#
# COMPACT_ATOMS: atom_id res chain seq x y z
N MET A 1 1.02 22.04 -27.05
CA MET A 1 1.45 23.32 -26.46
C MET A 1 2.88 23.61 -26.87
N ILE A 2 3.20 24.86 -27.20
CA ILE A 2 4.56 25.33 -27.50
C ILE A 2 4.90 26.41 -26.48
N GLN A 3 6.08 26.34 -25.87
CA GLN A 3 6.64 27.41 -25.07
C GLN A 3 7.67 28.18 -25.90
N VAL A 4 7.71 29.50 -25.72
CA VAL A 4 8.68 30.38 -26.38
C VAL A 4 9.58 31.00 -25.34
N CYS A 5 10.89 30.99 -25.59
CA CYS A 5 11.83 31.68 -24.71
C CYS A 5 11.76 33.19 -24.90
N SER A 6 11.69 33.95 -23.81
CA SER A 6 11.65 35.41 -23.84
C SER A 6 12.93 36.07 -24.36
N GLN A 7 14.09 35.39 -24.25
CA GLN A 7 15.37 35.95 -24.70
C GLN A 7 15.75 35.57 -26.12
N CYS A 8 15.80 34.27 -26.43
CA CYS A 8 16.32 33.79 -27.72
C CYS A 8 15.21 33.37 -28.71
N GLY A 9 13.94 33.54 -28.36
CA GLY A 9 12.79 33.22 -29.24
C GLY A 9 12.66 31.75 -29.64
N THR A 10 13.47 30.86 -29.06
CA THR A 10 13.51 29.44 -29.42
C THR A 10 12.20 28.77 -28.97
N ARG A 11 11.60 28.01 -29.88
CA ARG A 11 10.31 27.33 -29.69
C ARG A 11 10.53 25.91 -29.20
N TRP A 12 9.89 25.54 -28.09
CA TRP A 12 10.02 24.23 -27.47
C TRP A 12 8.66 23.52 -27.40
N ASN A 13 8.60 22.27 -27.85
CA ASN A 13 7.37 21.47 -27.83
C ASN A 13 7.14 20.87 -26.43
N VAL A 14 5.98 21.15 -25.84
CA VAL A 14 5.64 20.79 -24.45
C VAL A 14 5.12 19.34 -24.33
N ARG A 15 5.01 18.59 -25.45
CA ARG A 15 4.42 17.23 -25.43
C ARG A 15 5.13 16.25 -24.50
N GLU A 16 6.44 16.32 -24.34
CA GLU A 16 7.20 15.32 -23.57
C GLU A 16 7.54 15.76 -22.14
N ARG A 17 7.80 17.05 -21.91
CA ARG A 17 8.08 17.60 -20.56
C ARG A 17 8.00 19.12 -20.55
N GLN A 18 7.27 19.70 -19.60
CA GLN A 18 7.27 21.14 -19.35
C GLN A 18 8.62 21.55 -18.74
N ARG A 19 9.25 22.60 -19.25
CA ARG A 19 10.51 23.15 -18.73
C ARG A 19 10.33 24.62 -18.37
N GLN A 20 10.99 25.05 -17.29
CA GLN A 20 10.97 26.45 -16.85
C GLN A 20 12.04 27.29 -17.58
N TRP A 21 13.15 26.66 -18.01
CA TRP A 21 14.28 27.33 -18.67
C TRP A 21 14.59 26.76 -20.06
N CYS A 22 14.96 27.65 -20.97
CA CYS A 22 15.35 27.30 -22.34
C CYS A 22 16.70 26.55 -22.35
N PRO A 23 16.82 25.38 -23.00
CA PRO A 23 18.10 24.66 -23.08
C PRO A 23 19.18 25.38 -23.89
N ARG A 24 18.80 26.34 -24.74
CA ARG A 24 19.74 27.06 -25.63
C ARG A 24 20.36 28.28 -24.97
N CYS A 25 19.55 29.11 -24.31
CA CYS A 25 19.99 30.40 -23.76
C CYS A 25 19.73 30.55 -22.26
N ARG A 26 19.20 29.52 -21.58
CA ARG A 26 18.78 29.54 -20.16
C ARG A 26 17.76 30.62 -19.77
N GLY A 27 17.26 31.40 -20.72
CA GLY A 27 16.17 32.36 -20.50
C GLY A 27 14.85 31.67 -20.14
N ALA A 28 13.96 32.43 -19.48
CA ALA A 28 12.65 31.95 -19.04
C ALA A 28 11.78 31.52 -20.25
N LEU A 29 11.18 30.34 -20.15
CA LEU A 29 10.15 29.88 -21.09
C LEU A 29 8.80 30.43 -20.63
N MET A 30 8.14 31.22 -21.48
CA MET A 30 6.82 31.76 -21.15
C MET A 30 5.81 30.62 -20.97
N ALA A 31 4.88 30.80 -20.04
CA ALA A 31 3.82 29.83 -19.78
C ALA A 31 3.00 29.62 -21.07
N PRO A 32 2.68 28.36 -21.42
CA PRO A 32 1.85 28.11 -22.58
C PRO A 32 0.43 28.60 -22.26
N LEU A 33 -0.02 29.66 -22.93
CA LEU A 33 -1.40 30.14 -22.82
C LEU A 33 -2.35 29.06 -23.34
N ALA A 34 -3.18 28.54 -22.45
CA ALA A 34 -4.34 27.75 -22.80
C ALA A 34 -5.46 28.72 -23.21
N ASP A 35 -5.97 28.51 -24.42
CA ASP A 35 -7.30 28.84 -24.92
C ASP A 35 -7.86 30.26 -24.74
N MET A 36 -8.04 30.91 -25.90
CA MET A 36 -8.90 32.07 -26.14
C MET A 36 -10.34 31.83 -25.68
N PRO A 37 -11.08 32.88 -25.27
CA PRO A 37 -12.50 32.75 -24.94
C PRO A 37 -13.32 32.30 -26.17
N GLN A 38 -14.27 31.42 -25.89
CA GLN A 38 -15.23 30.85 -26.83
C GLN A 38 -16.00 31.96 -27.56
N ALA A 39 -16.09 31.86 -28.88
CA ALA A 39 -16.78 32.85 -29.72
C ALA A 39 -18.26 32.99 -29.33
N ASP A 40 -18.67 34.24 -29.12
CA ASP A 40 -20.00 34.69 -28.70
C ASP A 40 -21.06 34.35 -29.78
N PRO A 41 -22.16 33.62 -29.48
CA PRO A 41 -23.10 33.09 -30.50
C PRO A 41 -23.99 34.14 -31.18
N ARG A 42 -23.85 35.41 -30.82
CA ARG A 42 -24.63 36.56 -31.33
C ARG A 42 -24.31 36.99 -32.77
N TRP A 43 -23.28 36.43 -33.39
CA TRP A 43 -22.93 36.69 -34.78
C TRP A 43 -23.22 35.47 -35.66
N ARG A 44 -24.51 35.19 -35.89
CA ARG A 44 -24.98 34.40 -37.03
C ARG A 44 -25.79 35.30 -37.95
N THR A 45 -25.25 35.63 -39.10
CA THR A 45 -26.02 36.24 -40.20
C THR A 45 -26.75 35.13 -40.98
N PRO A 46 -28.06 35.23 -41.21
CA PRO A 46 -28.79 34.31 -42.09
C PRO A 46 -28.33 34.49 -43.55
N ALA A 47 -28.24 33.39 -44.29
CA ALA A 47 -28.05 33.43 -45.73
C ALA A 47 -29.34 33.92 -46.42
N ALA A 48 -29.21 34.93 -47.25
CA ALA A 48 -30.23 35.42 -48.18
C ALA A 48 -29.56 35.75 -49.55
N PRO A 49 -30.33 35.82 -50.64
CA PRO A 49 -29.92 35.34 -51.97
C PRO A 49 -29.17 36.36 -52.85
N GLN A 50 -28.83 35.87 -54.04
CA GLN A 50 -27.90 36.37 -55.06
C GLN A 50 -28.20 37.73 -55.73
N GLN A 51 -27.10 38.29 -56.29
CA GLN A 51 -26.93 39.31 -57.37
C GLN A 51 -27.00 40.80 -56.99
N PRO A 52 -26.35 41.75 -57.72
CA PRO A 52 -25.36 41.67 -58.81
C PRO A 52 -24.06 42.49 -58.58
N THR A 53 -23.19 42.49 -59.58
CA THR A 53 -21.79 42.99 -59.70
C THR A 53 -21.48 44.47 -59.42
N VAL A 54 -20.18 44.73 -59.10
CA VAL A 54 -19.34 45.97 -59.15
C VAL A 54 -18.91 46.52 -57.77
N PRO A 55 -17.70 47.11 -57.56
CA PRO A 55 -16.37 46.94 -58.15
C PRO A 55 -15.38 46.28 -57.16
N ALA A 56 -14.16 45.96 -57.60
CA ALA A 56 -13.14 45.30 -56.78
C ALA A 56 -12.71 46.13 -55.55
N VAL A 57 -13.32 45.86 -54.40
CA VAL A 57 -12.85 46.31 -53.09
C VAL A 57 -11.56 45.55 -52.78
N ARG A 58 -10.42 46.23 -52.78
CA ARG A 58 -9.19 45.70 -52.16
C ARG A 58 -9.46 45.58 -50.66
N ILE A 59 -9.82 44.38 -50.22
CA ILE A 59 -9.88 44.03 -48.80
C ILE A 59 -8.44 44.08 -48.28
N THR A 60 -8.09 45.16 -47.58
CA THR A 60 -6.85 45.23 -46.80
C THR A 60 -6.90 44.14 -45.74
N ALA A 61 -6.03 43.13 -45.87
CA ALA A 61 -5.93 42.05 -44.90
C ALA A 61 -5.58 42.61 -43.51
N PRO A 62 -6.19 42.10 -42.42
CA PRO A 62 -5.89 42.57 -41.07
C PRO A 62 -4.40 42.35 -40.77
N ARG A 63 -3.68 43.43 -40.47
CA ARG A 63 -2.28 43.39 -40.06
C ARG A 63 -2.20 42.76 -38.66
N LEU A 64 -1.59 41.58 -38.59
CA LEU A 64 -1.29 40.90 -37.33
C LEU A 64 -0.22 41.68 -36.53
N PRO A 65 -0.22 41.58 -35.18
CA PRO A 65 0.85 42.10 -34.35
C PRO A 65 2.23 41.52 -34.74
N PRO A 66 3.34 42.25 -34.51
CA PRO A 66 4.68 41.77 -34.81
C PRO A 66 4.95 40.42 -34.12
N GLY A 67 5.44 39.44 -34.88
CA GLY A 67 5.72 38.08 -34.41
C GLY A 67 4.68 37.02 -34.80
N PHE A 68 3.54 37.41 -35.39
CA PHE A 68 2.51 36.48 -35.88
C PHE A 68 2.48 36.44 -37.41
N ARG A 69 2.45 35.23 -37.97
CA ARG A 69 2.31 34.97 -39.41
C ARG A 69 1.12 34.05 -39.61
N TRP A 70 0.18 34.43 -40.48
CA TRP A 70 -0.84 33.51 -40.96
C TRP A 70 -0.16 32.35 -41.69
N ILE A 71 -0.38 31.13 -41.21
CA ILE A 71 0.01 29.90 -41.90
C ILE A 71 -1.29 29.16 -42.15
N ALA A 72 -1.73 29.13 -43.40
CA ALA A 72 -2.80 28.25 -43.82
C ALA A 72 -2.26 26.82 -43.81
N VAL A 73 -2.52 26.09 -42.75
CA VAL A 73 -2.21 24.66 -42.69
C VAL A 73 -3.32 23.93 -43.43
N ARG A 74 -2.95 23.06 -44.37
CA ARG A 74 -3.91 22.17 -45.03
C ARG A 74 -4.65 21.39 -43.93
N PRO A 75 -5.99 21.44 -43.87
CA PRO A 75 -6.74 20.65 -42.89
C PRO A 75 -6.21 19.21 -42.94
N GLY A 76 -5.88 18.66 -41.77
CA GLY A 76 -5.45 17.27 -41.68
C GLY A 76 -6.46 16.35 -42.37
N ALA A 77 -6.00 15.17 -42.79
CA ALA A 77 -6.86 14.18 -43.44
C ALA A 77 -8.18 14.04 -42.67
N ALA A 78 -9.30 14.07 -43.43
CA ALA A 78 -10.62 13.98 -42.85
C ALA A 78 -10.66 12.78 -41.87
N PRO A 79 -11.18 12.96 -40.64
CA PRO A 79 -11.33 11.86 -39.71
C PRO A 79 -12.03 10.70 -40.42
N PRO A 80 -11.60 9.45 -40.21
CA PRO A 80 -12.26 8.30 -40.82
C PRO A 80 -13.76 8.38 -40.52
N LEU A 81 -14.58 8.17 -41.55
CA LEU A 81 -16.02 8.10 -41.41
C LEU A 81 -16.34 7.10 -40.30
N ARG A 82 -16.94 7.56 -39.21
CA ARG A 82 -17.38 6.69 -38.12
C ARG A 82 -18.34 5.68 -38.74
N SER A 83 -18.04 4.39 -38.58
CA SER A 83 -18.96 3.31 -38.94
C SER A 83 -20.35 3.65 -38.38
N GLY A 84 -21.39 3.51 -39.21
CA GLY A 84 -22.74 3.94 -38.91
C GLY A 84 -23.17 3.56 -37.48
N ARG A 85 -23.85 4.50 -36.81
CA ARG A 85 -24.42 4.24 -35.48
C ARG A 85 -25.29 2.98 -35.59
N ARG A 86 -24.95 1.92 -34.84
CA ARG A 86 -25.90 0.84 -34.58
C ARG A 86 -27.16 1.50 -34.04
N SER A 87 -28.32 1.14 -34.59
CA SER A 87 -29.60 1.52 -34.01
C SER A 87 -29.63 0.93 -32.60
N ARG A 88 -29.30 1.76 -31.61
CA ARG A 88 -29.71 1.50 -30.24
C ARG A 88 -31.23 1.46 -30.33
N GLY A 89 -31.83 0.37 -29.85
CA GLY A 89 -33.28 0.14 -29.94
C GLY A 89 -34.10 1.32 -29.41
N PRO A 90 -35.44 1.24 -29.48
CA PRO A 90 -36.30 2.32 -29.04
C PRO A 90 -35.88 2.83 -27.65
N THR A 91 -35.79 4.15 -27.50
CA THR A 91 -35.49 4.79 -26.21
C THR A 91 -36.44 4.22 -25.16
N PRO A 92 -35.93 3.64 -24.05
CA PRO A 92 -36.78 3.03 -23.05
C PRO A 92 -37.76 4.08 -22.50
N ARG A 93 -39.05 3.75 -22.57
CA ARG A 93 -40.13 4.58 -22.02
C ARG A 93 -40.39 4.10 -20.60
N TYR A 94 -40.11 4.95 -19.63
CA TYR A 94 -40.45 4.69 -18.24
C TYR A 94 -41.77 5.41 -17.94
N ALA A 95 -42.68 4.73 -17.24
CA ALA A 95 -43.94 5.33 -16.78
C ALA A 95 -43.72 6.40 -15.69
N VAL A 96 -42.52 6.47 -15.12
CA VAL A 96 -42.13 7.38 -14.05
C VAL A 96 -40.78 8.00 -14.40
N ILE A 97 -40.58 9.26 -13.98
CA ILE A 97 -39.28 9.96 -14.10
C ILE A 97 -38.21 9.09 -13.43
N PRO A 98 -37.21 8.61 -14.18
CA PRO A 98 -36.30 7.62 -13.66
C PRO A 98 -35.26 8.30 -12.75
N ARG A 99 -35.07 7.75 -11.54
CA ARG A 99 -34.29 8.38 -10.46
C ARG A 99 -32.81 8.00 -10.47
N TRP A 100 -32.24 7.62 -11.61
CA TRP A 100 -30.81 7.34 -11.77
C TRP A 100 -30.00 8.63 -11.89
N GLY A 101 -30.24 9.62 -11.02
CA GLY A 101 -29.25 10.67 -10.80
C GLY A 101 -28.11 10.11 -9.95
N LEU A 102 -26.92 10.69 -10.07
CA LEU A 102 -25.89 10.60 -9.03
C LEU A 102 -26.41 11.37 -7.81
N GLY A 103 -27.35 10.77 -7.10
CA GLY A 103 -27.80 11.29 -5.82
C GLY A 103 -26.69 11.03 -4.81
N ASP A 104 -26.17 12.10 -4.22
CA ASP A 104 -25.30 12.01 -3.05
C ASP A 104 -26.17 11.55 -1.87
N ARG A 105 -26.50 10.25 -1.87
CA ARG A 105 -27.12 9.61 -0.72
C ARG A 105 -26.02 9.50 0.31
N VAL A 106 -25.98 10.45 1.23
CA VAL A 106 -25.26 10.30 2.49
C VAL A 106 -25.94 9.14 3.19
N ASP A 107 -25.42 7.94 2.96
CA ASP A 107 -26.09 6.72 3.33
C ASP A 107 -26.37 6.73 4.83
N GLN A 108 -27.66 6.55 5.14
CA GLN A 108 -28.14 6.09 6.43
C GLN A 108 -27.61 4.66 6.75
N ALA A 109 -26.67 4.13 5.96
CA ALA A 109 -25.86 2.95 6.23
C ALA A 109 -25.04 3.10 7.51
N GLY A 110 -24.69 4.32 7.95
CA GLY A 110 -24.07 4.52 9.26
C GLY A 110 -24.95 4.05 10.42
N GLN A 111 -26.27 4.14 10.30
CA GLN A 111 -27.22 3.70 11.33
C GLN A 111 -27.54 2.20 11.24
N ALA A 112 -27.58 1.62 10.04
CA ALA A 112 -27.70 0.17 9.86
C ALA A 112 -26.42 -0.59 10.27
N ALA A 113 -25.25 0.01 10.06
CA ALA A 113 -23.97 -0.51 10.54
C ALA A 113 -23.81 -0.38 12.06
N ALA A 114 -24.44 0.63 12.69
CA ALA A 114 -24.47 0.76 14.16
C ALA A 114 -25.33 -0.32 14.84
N LEU A 115 -26.24 -0.96 14.11
CA LEU A 115 -27.05 -2.10 14.56
C LEU A 115 -26.36 -3.46 14.31
N ALA A 116 -25.26 -3.50 13.55
CA ALA A 116 -24.48 -4.71 13.35
C ALA A 116 -23.61 -4.99 14.59
N ALA A 117 -23.63 -6.23 15.06
CA ALA A 117 -22.81 -6.66 16.20
C ALA A 117 -21.34 -6.26 15.98
N PRO A 118 -20.64 -5.75 17.02
CA PRO A 118 -19.28 -5.26 16.88
C PRO A 118 -18.39 -6.36 16.27
N PRO A 119 -17.49 -6.01 15.34
CA PRO A 119 -16.57 -6.98 14.76
C PRO A 119 -15.81 -7.66 15.89
N LYS A 120 -15.67 -8.99 15.80
CA LYS A 120 -14.99 -9.80 16.81
C LYS A 120 -13.62 -9.20 17.12
N SER A 121 -13.43 -8.77 18.36
CA SER A 121 -12.17 -8.19 18.82
C SER A 121 -11.05 -9.21 18.67
N GLY A 122 -10.02 -8.85 17.89
CA GLY A 122 -8.81 -9.65 17.76
C GLY A 122 -7.99 -9.67 19.07
N PRO A 123 -6.89 -10.46 19.11
CA PRO A 123 -5.98 -10.44 20.25
C PRO A 123 -5.41 -9.03 20.46
N SER A 124 -5.20 -8.66 21.73
CA SER A 124 -4.67 -7.33 22.07
C SER A 124 -3.26 -7.16 21.50
N ALA A 125 -2.94 -5.95 21.02
CA ALA A 125 -1.60 -5.68 20.47
C ALA A 125 -0.49 -5.89 21.51
N VAL A 126 -0.77 -5.65 22.79
CA VAL A 126 0.17 -5.91 23.89
C VAL A 126 0.47 -7.40 24.00
N THR A 127 -0.54 -8.27 23.94
CA THR A 127 -0.37 -9.73 23.97
C THR A 127 0.47 -10.23 22.80
N VAL A 128 0.23 -9.70 21.59
CA VAL A 128 1.01 -10.07 20.41
C VAL A 128 2.47 -9.63 20.58
N ARG A 129 2.73 -8.39 21.02
CA ARG A 129 4.08 -7.87 21.28
C ARG A 129 4.85 -8.68 22.31
N THR A 130 4.24 -8.94 23.47
CA THR A 130 4.89 -9.71 24.55
C THR A 130 5.22 -11.12 24.08
N MET A 131 4.32 -11.76 23.33
CA MET A 131 4.55 -13.09 22.81
C MET A 131 5.65 -13.14 21.74
N LEU A 132 5.69 -12.16 20.82
CA LEU A 132 6.76 -12.06 19.83
C LEU A 132 8.11 -11.80 20.49
N PHE A 133 8.16 -10.95 21.51
CA PHE A 133 9.37 -10.70 22.29
C PHE A 133 9.84 -11.96 23.04
N ALA A 134 8.92 -12.66 23.72
CA ALA A 134 9.23 -13.92 24.39
C ALA A 134 9.74 -14.98 23.40
N THR A 135 9.14 -15.06 22.21
CA THR A 135 9.57 -16.00 21.16
C THR A 135 10.95 -15.65 20.62
N LEU A 136 11.23 -14.37 20.41
CA LEU A 136 12.57 -13.89 20.01
C LEU A 136 13.62 -14.26 21.06
N LEU A 137 13.31 -14.07 22.35
CA LEU A 137 14.20 -14.43 23.46
C LEU A 137 14.44 -15.95 23.49
N THR A 138 13.39 -16.77 23.37
CA THR A 138 13.48 -18.24 23.36
C THR A 138 14.35 -18.74 22.19
N LEU A 139 14.17 -18.19 20.99
CA LEU A 139 14.97 -18.56 19.81
C LEU A 139 16.44 -18.13 19.96
N SER A 140 16.69 -16.96 20.54
CA SER A 140 18.04 -16.48 20.82
C SER A 140 18.74 -17.34 21.88
N ALA A 141 18.02 -17.73 22.94
CA ALA A 141 18.50 -18.66 23.95
C ALA A 141 18.77 -20.06 23.36
N ALA A 142 17.91 -20.54 22.46
CA ALA A 142 18.15 -21.80 21.74
C ALA A 142 19.46 -21.74 20.95
N ALA A 143 19.69 -20.68 20.16
CA ALA A 143 20.94 -20.51 19.44
C ALA A 143 22.15 -20.57 20.38
N LEU A 144 22.09 -19.88 21.52
CA LEU A 144 23.17 -19.90 22.53
C LEU A 144 23.41 -21.31 23.10
N VAL A 145 22.35 -22.07 23.40
CA VAL A 145 22.47 -23.46 23.87
C VAL A 145 23.19 -24.34 22.84
N PHE A 146 22.87 -24.19 21.55
CA PHE A 146 23.56 -24.94 20.49
C PHE A 146 25.00 -24.46 20.27
N VAL A 147 25.32 -23.19 20.50
CA VAL A 147 26.71 -22.70 20.53
C VAL A 147 27.48 -23.34 21.69
N VAL A 148 26.90 -23.37 22.89
CA VAL A 148 27.52 -24.04 24.05
C VAL A 148 27.74 -25.53 23.74
N ARG A 149 26.75 -26.21 23.16
CA ARG A 149 26.89 -27.60 22.71
C ARG A 149 28.04 -27.77 21.71
N TYR A 150 28.18 -26.88 20.74
CA TYR A 150 29.28 -26.93 19.78
C TYR A 150 30.65 -26.76 20.46
N VAL A 151 30.76 -25.81 21.40
CA VAL A 151 31.99 -25.62 22.20
C VAL A 151 32.31 -26.87 23.03
N LEU A 152 31.30 -27.49 23.65
CA LEU A 152 31.48 -28.75 24.38
C LEU A 152 31.99 -29.87 23.46
N LEU A 153 31.52 -29.95 22.21
CA LEU A 153 32.05 -30.92 21.23
C LEU A 153 33.52 -30.66 20.90
N ILE A 154 33.94 -29.39 20.78
CA ILE A 154 35.35 -29.03 20.56
C ILE A 154 36.20 -29.44 21.76
N ILE A 155 35.73 -29.18 22.98
CA ILE A 155 36.44 -29.59 24.21
C ILE A 155 36.52 -31.12 24.28
N ASN A 156 35.41 -31.82 23.96
CA ASN A 156 35.34 -33.28 23.98
C ASN A 156 36.36 -33.95 23.07
N ARG A 157 36.81 -33.25 22.03
CA ARG A 157 37.84 -33.73 21.10
C ARG A 157 39.19 -33.94 21.80
N ASN A 158 39.51 -33.11 22.80
CA ASN A 158 40.81 -33.12 23.47
C ASN A 158 40.73 -33.69 24.90
N ILE A 159 39.55 -33.64 25.53
CA ILE A 159 39.33 -34.08 26.92
C ILE A 159 38.04 -34.88 26.95
N LEU A 160 38.03 -36.09 27.49
CA LEU A 160 36.80 -36.85 27.66
C LEU A 160 35.89 -36.10 28.64
N LEU A 161 34.74 -35.62 28.16
CA LEU A 161 33.75 -35.01 29.04
C LEU A 161 33.12 -36.04 29.97
N PRO A 162 32.82 -35.66 31.22
CA PRO A 162 32.00 -36.48 32.10
C PRO A 162 30.66 -36.80 31.43
N SER A 163 30.22 -38.06 31.51
CA SER A 163 29.01 -38.57 30.86
C SER A 163 27.75 -37.79 31.24
N TRP A 164 27.67 -37.27 32.47
CA TRP A 164 26.56 -36.43 32.92
C TRP A 164 26.52 -35.06 32.23
N VAL A 165 27.67 -34.44 31.92
CA VAL A 165 27.74 -33.16 31.20
C VAL A 165 27.30 -33.36 29.74
N ALA A 166 27.78 -34.43 29.12
CA ALA A 166 27.38 -34.80 27.76
C ALA A 166 25.86 -35.07 27.69
N GLY A 167 25.32 -35.83 28.64
CA GLY A 167 23.89 -36.09 28.75
C GLY A 167 23.07 -34.81 28.97
N ALA A 168 23.50 -33.94 29.89
CA ALA A 168 22.83 -32.67 30.17
C ALA A 168 22.79 -31.75 28.93
N SER A 169 23.88 -31.68 28.17
CA SER A 169 23.94 -30.88 26.93
C SER A 169 22.94 -31.36 25.88
N VAL A 170 22.79 -32.68 25.72
CA VAL A 170 21.84 -33.28 24.77
C VAL A 170 20.40 -32.96 25.20
N TRP A 171 20.06 -33.19 26.47
CA TRP A 171 18.72 -32.91 27.00
C TRP A 171 18.36 -31.44 26.95
N LEU A 172 19.29 -30.55 27.29
CA LEU A 172 19.09 -29.10 27.18
C LEU A 172 18.76 -28.68 25.74
N GLY A 173 19.44 -29.28 24.75
CA GLY A 173 19.14 -29.08 23.34
C GLY A 173 17.71 -29.50 22.96
N TYR A 174 17.22 -30.63 23.47
CA TYR A 174 15.84 -31.06 23.24
C TYR A 174 14.82 -30.13 23.92
N LEU A 175 15.03 -29.79 25.19
CA LEU A 175 14.13 -28.92 25.95
C LEU A 175 14.00 -27.54 25.29
N VAL A 176 15.12 -26.93 24.87
CA VAL A 176 15.08 -25.61 24.23
C VAL A 176 14.43 -25.66 22.85
N SER A 177 14.58 -26.77 22.11
CA SER A 177 13.93 -26.98 20.82
C SER A 177 12.41 -27.12 20.97
N VAL A 178 11.94 -27.84 22.00
CA VAL A 178 10.50 -27.94 22.32
C VAL A 178 9.95 -26.57 22.73
N ALA A 179 10.65 -25.84 23.60
CA ALA A 179 10.25 -24.50 24.00
C ALA A 179 10.15 -23.54 22.80
N ALA A 180 11.13 -23.59 21.89
CA ALA A 180 11.12 -22.82 20.65
C ALA A 180 9.93 -23.19 19.76
N LEU A 181 9.63 -24.48 19.59
CA LEU A 181 8.48 -24.92 18.80
C LEU A 181 7.15 -24.41 19.36
N VAL A 182 6.96 -24.50 20.68
CA VAL A 182 5.75 -23.99 21.35
C VAL A 182 5.64 -22.47 21.20
N ALA A 183 6.74 -21.73 21.43
CA ALA A 183 6.75 -20.28 21.31
C ALA A 183 6.44 -19.80 19.88
N VAL A 184 7.05 -20.42 18.87
CA VAL A 184 6.77 -20.14 17.45
C VAL A 184 5.34 -20.49 17.08
N GLY A 185 4.83 -21.65 17.51
CA GLY A 185 3.46 -22.08 17.23
C GLY A 185 2.42 -21.13 17.82
N ALA A 186 2.59 -20.74 19.09
CA ALA A 186 1.67 -19.80 19.74
C ALA A 186 1.79 -18.37 19.17
N SER A 187 2.99 -17.92 18.79
CA SER A 187 3.16 -16.67 18.02
C SER A 187 2.45 -16.70 16.67
N ALA A 188 2.55 -17.80 15.93
CA ALA A 188 1.88 -17.96 14.64
C ALA A 188 0.35 -17.90 14.81
N VAL A 189 -0.21 -18.59 15.82
CA VAL A 189 -1.63 -18.55 16.15
C VAL A 189 -2.09 -17.11 16.43
N LEU A 190 -1.38 -16.37 17.28
CA LEU A 190 -1.74 -14.98 17.61
C LEU A 190 -1.64 -14.06 16.39
N LEU A 191 -0.59 -14.19 15.57
CA LEU A 191 -0.43 -13.41 14.34
C LEU A 191 -1.54 -13.71 13.33
N ILE A 192 -1.93 -14.98 13.17
CA ILE A 192 -3.02 -15.37 12.26
C ILE A 192 -4.36 -14.82 12.77
N GLN A 193 -4.64 -14.92 14.07
CA GLN A 193 -5.84 -14.35 14.67
C GLN A 193 -5.89 -12.83 14.52
N TRP A 194 -4.76 -12.15 14.77
CA TRP A 194 -4.63 -10.71 14.53
C TRP A 194 -4.86 -10.35 13.06
N LEU A 195 -4.25 -11.08 12.13
CA LEU A 195 -4.38 -10.86 10.69
C LEU A 195 -5.84 -10.99 10.24
N ILE A 196 -6.54 -12.05 10.69
CA ILE A 196 -7.95 -12.28 10.36
C ILE A 196 -8.82 -11.16 10.93
N ALA A 197 -8.63 -10.79 12.20
CA ALA A 197 -9.43 -9.74 12.84
C ALA A 197 -9.21 -8.37 12.18
N ARG A 198 -7.95 -8.02 11.89
CA ARG A 198 -7.59 -6.75 11.26
C ARG A 198 -8.11 -6.66 9.83
N ARG A 199 -7.99 -7.74 9.06
CA ARG A 199 -8.52 -7.83 7.70
C ARG A 199 -10.04 -7.69 7.66
N ALA A 200 -10.75 -8.37 8.55
CA ALA A 200 -12.19 -8.23 8.69
C ALA A 200 -12.59 -6.78 9.04
N ALA A 201 -11.84 -6.12 9.92
CA ALA A 201 -12.06 -4.71 10.24
C ALA A 201 -11.80 -3.81 9.02
N ALA A 202 -10.67 -3.97 8.33
CA ALA A 202 -10.32 -3.15 7.17
C ALA A 202 -11.36 -3.25 6.04
N LEU A 203 -11.82 -4.47 5.75
CA LEU A 203 -12.85 -4.70 4.73
C LEU A 203 -14.22 -4.15 5.14
N HIS A 204 -14.57 -4.24 6.44
CA HIS A 204 -15.79 -3.63 6.97
C HIS A 204 -15.78 -2.11 6.79
N HIS A 205 -14.66 -1.44 7.06
CA HIS A 205 -14.52 0.01 6.82
C HIS A 205 -14.60 0.38 5.34
N ALA A 206 -14.12 -0.50 4.44
CA ALA A 206 -14.20 -0.32 3.00
C ALA A 206 -15.58 -0.69 2.41
N GLY A 207 -16.51 -1.23 3.22
CA GLY A 207 -17.83 -1.71 2.75
C GLY A 207 -17.77 -2.94 1.85
N LEU A 208 -16.67 -3.70 1.87
CA LEU A 208 -16.47 -4.88 1.03
C LEU A 208 -16.69 -6.18 1.83
N PRO A 209 -17.38 -7.19 1.27
CA PRO A 209 -17.47 -8.50 1.90
C PRO A 209 -16.13 -9.23 1.82
N GLU A 210 -15.83 -10.05 2.84
CA GLU A 210 -14.62 -10.88 2.87
C GLU A 210 -14.70 -12.01 1.82
N PRO A 211 -13.82 -12.05 0.80
CA PRO A 211 -13.89 -13.05 -0.27
C PRO A 211 -13.43 -14.45 0.17
N ARG A 212 -12.63 -14.55 1.25
CA ARG A 212 -11.98 -15.81 1.68
C ARG A 212 -12.60 -16.33 2.97
N SER A 213 -12.73 -17.66 3.08
CA SER A 213 -13.16 -18.28 4.33
C SER A 213 -12.04 -18.25 5.38
N VAL A 214 -12.40 -18.15 6.66
CA VAL A 214 -11.43 -18.19 7.78
C VAL A 214 -10.56 -19.46 7.74
N ARG A 215 -11.13 -20.60 7.35
CA ARG A 215 -10.38 -21.87 7.21
C ARG A 215 -9.31 -21.78 6.12
N SER A 216 -9.59 -21.11 5.01
CA SER A 216 -8.61 -20.92 3.93
C SER A 216 -7.44 -20.02 4.35
N LEU A 217 -7.70 -19.01 5.20
CA LEU A 217 -6.65 -18.15 5.76
C LEU A 217 -5.74 -18.95 6.70
N TRP A 218 -6.33 -19.76 7.60
CA TRP A 218 -5.56 -20.67 8.46
C TRP A 218 -4.73 -21.67 7.66
N ALA A 219 -5.33 -22.34 6.67
CA ALA A 219 -4.62 -23.28 5.82
C ALA A 219 -3.48 -22.61 5.04
N GLY A 220 -3.72 -21.42 4.49
CA GLY A 220 -2.70 -20.66 3.78
C GLY A 220 -1.52 -20.24 4.65
N CYS A 221 -1.69 -20.09 5.97
CA CYS A 221 -0.61 -19.73 6.88
C CYS A 221 0.09 -20.94 7.55
N LEU A 222 -0.64 -22.04 7.79
CA LEU A 222 -0.10 -23.20 8.52
C LEU A 222 0.46 -24.31 7.63
N VAL A 223 -0.02 -24.46 6.38
CA VAL A 223 0.46 -25.53 5.50
C VAL A 223 1.92 -25.22 5.12
N PRO A 224 2.88 -26.10 5.48
CA PRO A 224 4.28 -25.89 5.15
C PRO A 224 4.49 -25.73 3.65
N LEU A 225 5.47 -24.91 3.25
CA LEU A 225 5.79 -24.52 1.87
C LEU A 225 4.72 -23.66 1.18
N ALA A 226 3.43 -24.01 1.32
CA ALA A 226 2.34 -23.16 0.82
C ALA A 226 2.31 -21.81 1.54
N ASN A 227 2.62 -21.80 2.83
CA ASN A 227 2.72 -20.58 3.65
C ASN A 227 3.79 -19.59 3.19
N LEU A 228 4.86 -20.06 2.52
CA LEU A 228 5.89 -19.21 1.94
C LEU A 228 5.35 -18.28 0.85
N LEU A 229 4.24 -18.67 0.22
CA LEU A 229 3.60 -17.90 -0.84
C LEU A 229 2.36 -17.17 -0.33
N TRP A 230 1.48 -17.88 0.38
CA TRP A 230 0.18 -17.34 0.78
C TRP A 230 0.26 -16.33 1.93
N ALA A 231 1.11 -16.55 2.94
CA ALA A 231 1.18 -15.64 4.09
C ALA A 231 1.64 -14.22 3.68
N PRO A 232 2.68 -14.04 2.85
CA PRO A 232 3.03 -12.71 2.32
C PRO A 232 1.92 -12.08 1.48
N VAL A 233 1.24 -12.88 0.65
CA VAL A 233 0.12 -12.38 -0.17
C VAL A 233 -0.98 -11.81 0.72
N TYR A 234 -1.35 -12.47 1.81
CA TYR A 234 -2.37 -11.95 2.73
C TYR A 234 -1.97 -10.64 3.40
N VAL A 235 -0.69 -10.49 3.75
CA VAL A 235 -0.17 -9.24 4.33
C VAL A 235 -0.12 -8.12 3.28
N ILE A 236 0.23 -8.43 2.02
CA ILE A 236 0.24 -7.48 0.90
C ILE A 236 -1.19 -7.03 0.55
N GLU A 237 -2.15 -7.96 0.51
CA GLU A 237 -3.57 -7.66 0.31
C GLU A 237 -4.05 -6.70 1.40
N LEU A 238 -3.76 -6.99 2.69
CA LEU A 238 -4.12 -6.11 3.80
C LEU A 238 -3.48 -4.72 3.68
N ALA A 239 -2.18 -4.65 3.38
CA ALA A 239 -1.47 -3.39 3.19
C ALA A 239 -2.03 -2.56 2.01
N SER A 240 -2.61 -3.22 1.01
CA SER A 240 -3.23 -2.56 -0.14
C SER A 240 -4.62 -2.01 0.20
N ILE A 241 -5.40 -2.75 0.99
CA ILE A 241 -6.73 -2.31 1.46
C ILE A 241 -6.59 -1.08 2.38
N GLU A 242 -5.59 -1.06 3.25
CA GLU A 242 -5.34 0.08 4.14
C GLU A 242 -4.56 1.23 3.47
N ASP A 243 -4.21 1.16 2.18
CA ASP A 243 -3.36 2.14 1.44
C ASP A 243 -1.96 2.38 2.06
N HIS A 244 -1.45 1.40 2.83
CA HIS A 244 -0.12 1.45 3.47
C HIS A 244 0.97 0.72 2.66
N HIS A 245 0.63 0.18 1.48
CA HIS A 245 1.50 -0.72 0.72
C HIS A 245 2.89 -0.13 0.43
N ARG A 246 2.97 1.13 -0.01
CA ARG A 246 4.26 1.78 -0.34
C ARG A 246 5.23 1.85 0.85
N ARG A 247 4.71 2.03 2.06
CA ARG A 247 5.52 2.11 3.29
C ARG A 247 5.94 0.72 3.76
N LEU A 248 5.01 -0.24 3.70
CA LEU A 248 5.21 -1.59 4.23
C LEU A 248 5.90 -2.54 3.25
N GLN A 249 6.00 -2.19 1.97
CA GLN A 249 6.61 -3.04 0.94
C GLN A 249 8.02 -3.52 1.33
N ARG A 250 8.90 -2.61 1.79
CA ARG A 250 10.27 -2.97 2.20
C ARG A 250 10.29 -3.92 3.41
N PRO A 251 9.64 -3.60 4.54
CA PRO A 251 9.50 -4.54 5.66
C PRO A 251 8.96 -5.91 5.27
N ILE A 252 7.91 -5.95 4.44
CA ILE A 252 7.27 -7.20 4.00
C ILE A 252 8.23 -8.05 3.17
N VAL A 253 8.95 -7.45 2.21
CA VAL A 253 9.90 -8.18 1.37
C VAL A 253 11.09 -8.69 2.19
N VAL A 254 11.64 -7.89 3.10
CA VAL A 254 12.74 -8.33 3.98
C VAL A 254 12.29 -9.49 4.86
N TRP A 255 11.13 -9.37 5.50
CA TRP A 255 10.55 -10.45 6.29
C TRP A 255 10.37 -11.72 5.46
N TRP A 256 9.83 -11.60 4.24
CA TRP A 256 9.62 -12.73 3.36
C TRP A 256 10.92 -13.44 2.96
N LEU A 257 11.95 -12.69 2.55
CA LEU A 257 13.25 -13.25 2.19
C LEU A 257 13.92 -13.96 3.38
N VAL A 258 13.89 -13.33 4.56
CA VAL A 258 14.45 -13.93 5.79
C VAL A 258 13.66 -15.18 6.19
N TRP A 259 12.33 -15.17 6.05
CA TRP A 259 11.50 -16.35 6.30
C TRP A 259 11.84 -17.50 5.36
N VAL A 260 11.97 -17.24 4.05
CA VAL A 260 12.33 -18.25 3.04
C VAL A 260 13.70 -18.84 3.36
N LEU A 261 14.69 -17.99 3.65
CA LEU A 261 16.02 -18.42 4.06
C LEU A 261 15.97 -19.28 5.33
N SER A 262 15.20 -18.85 6.34
CA SER A 262 15.03 -19.61 7.58
C SER A 262 14.44 -21.00 7.33
N ASN A 263 13.46 -21.12 6.44
CA ASN A 263 12.88 -22.43 6.09
C ASN A 263 13.87 -23.30 5.34
N ALA A 264 14.65 -22.73 4.40
CA ALA A 264 15.68 -23.47 3.67
C ALA A 264 16.74 -24.04 4.63
N ILE A 265 17.23 -23.24 5.57
CA ILE A 265 18.22 -23.67 6.58
C ILE A 265 17.62 -24.74 7.50
N SER A 266 16.37 -24.57 7.95
CA SER A 266 15.70 -25.57 8.80
C SER A 266 15.49 -26.90 8.07
N ILE A 267 15.07 -26.87 6.80
CA ILE A 267 14.92 -28.09 5.99
C ILE A 267 16.28 -28.78 5.82
N PHE A 268 17.34 -28.01 5.55
CA PHE A 268 18.70 -28.54 5.46
C PHE A 268 19.16 -29.17 6.78
N ALA A 269 18.94 -28.50 7.91
CA ALA A 269 19.26 -29.04 9.25
C ALA A 269 18.53 -30.35 9.54
N ILE A 270 17.24 -30.43 9.19
CA ILE A 270 16.44 -31.65 9.37
C ILE A 270 16.97 -32.77 8.47
N ALA A 271 17.28 -32.47 7.20
CA ALA A 271 17.82 -33.45 6.27
C ALA A 271 19.18 -34.00 6.71
N THR A 272 20.03 -33.18 7.32
CA THR A 272 21.36 -33.59 7.81
C THR A 272 21.37 -34.18 9.22
N SER A 273 20.23 -34.22 9.91
CA SER A 273 20.15 -34.65 11.31
C SER A 273 20.48 -36.12 11.57
N TRP A 274 20.42 -36.97 10.53
CA TRP A 274 20.66 -38.41 10.61
C TRP A 274 22.14 -38.81 10.54
N VAL A 275 23.04 -37.86 10.26
CA VAL A 275 24.47 -38.15 10.14
C VAL A 275 25.06 -38.43 11.52
N SER A 276 25.68 -39.60 11.67
CA SER A 276 26.26 -40.08 12.93
C SER A 276 27.77 -39.85 13.05
N ASP A 277 28.44 -39.46 11.96
CA ASP A 277 29.86 -39.11 11.99
C ASP A 277 30.11 -37.83 12.84
N ALA A 278 31.25 -37.77 13.52
CA ALA A 278 31.59 -36.68 14.42
C ALA A 278 31.59 -35.31 13.71
N GLN A 279 32.11 -35.25 12.47
CA GLN A 279 32.11 -34.03 11.68
C GLN A 279 30.70 -33.66 11.20
N GLY A 280 29.88 -34.66 10.89
CA GLY A 280 28.47 -34.48 10.56
C GLY A 280 27.67 -33.88 11.73
N ILE A 281 27.87 -34.40 12.94
CA ILE A 281 27.24 -33.88 14.17
C ILE A 281 27.66 -32.41 14.41
N ALA A 282 28.95 -32.10 14.26
CA ALA A 282 29.47 -30.74 14.40
C ALA A 282 28.85 -29.78 13.36
N ASN A 283 28.86 -30.17 12.08
CA ASN A 283 28.27 -29.39 10.99
C ASN A 283 26.77 -29.16 11.22
N ASN A 284 26.02 -30.21 11.59
CA ASN A 284 24.60 -30.09 11.89
C ASN A 284 24.35 -29.17 13.09
N THR A 285 25.21 -29.19 14.11
CA THR A 285 25.10 -28.27 15.26
C THR A 285 25.27 -26.82 14.82
N VAL A 286 26.23 -26.52 13.95
CA VAL A 286 26.39 -25.17 13.35
C VAL A 286 25.15 -24.78 12.54
N THR A 287 24.62 -25.70 11.73
CA THR A 287 23.38 -25.45 10.99
C THR A 287 22.21 -25.16 11.93
N MET A 288 22.07 -25.85 13.06
CA MET A 288 21.03 -25.57 14.06
C MET A 288 21.19 -24.18 14.67
N VAL A 289 22.41 -23.73 14.97
CA VAL A 289 22.67 -22.35 15.42
C VAL A 289 22.17 -21.35 14.36
N LEU A 290 22.55 -21.55 13.10
CA LEU A 290 22.10 -20.69 12.00
C LEU A 290 20.57 -20.72 11.83
N ALA A 291 19.94 -21.89 11.97
CA ALA A 291 18.49 -22.05 11.89
C ALA A 291 17.78 -21.22 12.97
N TYR A 292 18.22 -21.31 14.23
CA TYR A 292 17.63 -20.53 15.32
C TYR A 292 17.86 -19.03 15.18
N LEU A 293 19.04 -18.60 14.72
CA LEU A 293 19.32 -17.19 14.45
C LEU A 293 18.46 -16.64 13.29
N CYS A 294 18.30 -17.40 12.21
CA CYS A 294 17.43 -17.01 11.09
C CYS A 294 15.95 -17.02 11.50
N ALA A 295 15.52 -17.95 12.35
CA ALA A 295 14.18 -17.96 12.92
C ALA A 295 13.95 -16.73 13.82
N ALA A 296 14.91 -16.38 14.67
CA ALA A 296 14.89 -15.17 15.49
C ALA A 296 14.81 -13.91 14.62
N ALA A 297 15.61 -13.83 13.56
CA ALA A 297 15.56 -12.74 12.58
C ALA A 297 14.20 -12.66 11.86
N THR A 298 13.59 -13.81 11.53
CA THR A 298 12.25 -13.88 10.94
C THR A 298 11.20 -13.30 11.89
N VAL A 299 11.27 -13.65 13.18
CA VAL A 299 10.38 -13.10 14.22
C VAL A 299 10.62 -11.59 14.38
N ALA A 300 11.87 -11.14 14.43
CA ALA A 300 12.17 -9.71 14.51
C ALA A 300 11.63 -8.93 13.28
N ALA A 301 11.76 -9.50 12.09
CA ALA A 301 11.26 -8.91 10.86
C ALA A 301 9.71 -8.88 10.83
N VAL A 302 9.02 -9.93 11.28
CA VAL A 302 7.55 -9.91 11.36
C VAL A 302 7.05 -8.92 12.40
N THR A 303 7.77 -8.74 13.52
CA THR A 303 7.48 -7.69 14.50
C THR A 303 7.56 -6.30 13.87
N ARG A 304 8.55 -6.04 13.00
CA ARG A 304 8.63 -4.76 12.25
C ARG A 304 7.45 -4.55 11.31
N VAL A 305 6.97 -5.62 10.66
CA VAL A 305 5.76 -5.57 9.83
C VAL A 305 4.54 -5.27 10.69
N PHE A 306 4.37 -5.99 11.80
CA PHE A 306 3.27 -5.81 12.76
C PHE A 306 3.23 -4.38 13.33
N GLU A 307 4.35 -3.86 13.83
CA GLU A 307 4.42 -2.48 14.31
C GLU A 307 4.15 -1.47 13.20
N GLY A 308 4.57 -1.77 11.96
CA GLY A 308 4.26 -0.95 10.80
C GLY A 308 2.76 -0.75 10.59
N PHE A 309 1.96 -1.77 10.89
CA PHE A 309 0.50 -1.74 10.87
C PHE A 309 -0.09 -1.08 12.13
N GLU A 310 0.44 -1.35 13.33
CA GLU A 310 -0.09 -0.79 14.58
C GLU A 310 0.22 0.70 14.78
N LEU A 311 1.31 1.20 14.19
CA LEU A 311 1.63 2.62 14.19
C LEU A 311 0.59 3.38 13.35
N LYS A 312 -0.43 3.92 14.02
CA LYS A 312 -1.37 4.87 13.42
C LYS A 312 -0.58 6.03 12.83
N PRO A 313 -0.71 6.33 11.53
CA PRO A 313 -0.23 7.59 10.99
C PRO A 313 -0.86 8.71 11.83
N VAL A 314 -0.09 9.75 12.14
CA VAL A 314 -0.68 11.01 12.60
C VAL A 314 -1.65 11.43 11.51
N GLU A 315 -2.95 11.20 11.74
CA GLU A 315 -4.01 11.61 10.85
C GLU A 315 -3.83 13.12 10.66
N ARG A 316 -3.38 13.55 9.48
CA ARG A 316 -3.62 14.93 9.08
C ARG A 316 -5.14 15.02 8.98
N PRO A 317 -5.81 15.86 9.76
CA PRO A 317 -7.25 15.98 9.69
C PRO A 317 -7.62 16.43 8.29
N ALA A 318 -8.07 15.49 7.46
CA ALA A 318 -8.71 15.75 6.19
C ALA A 318 -10.18 16.12 6.43
N HIS A 319 -10.45 16.92 7.45
CA HIS A 319 -11.74 17.56 7.60
C HIS A 319 -11.83 18.65 6.54
N ARG A 320 -12.52 18.34 5.44
CA ARG A 320 -12.99 19.38 4.53
C ARG A 320 -14.17 20.05 5.22
N TRP A 321 -13.92 21.21 5.82
CA TRP A 321 -14.97 22.08 6.33
C TRP A 321 -15.88 22.45 5.17
N LEU A 322 -17.10 21.92 5.19
CA LEU A 322 -18.17 22.30 4.28
C LEU A 322 -19.02 23.32 5.02
N VAL A 323 -19.08 24.54 4.50
CA VAL A 323 -20.02 25.55 4.99
C VAL A 323 -21.41 25.06 4.62
N VAL A 324 -22.16 24.59 5.62
CA VAL A 324 -23.59 24.33 5.47
C VAL A 324 -24.28 25.69 5.58
N PRO A 325 -25.08 26.12 4.58
CA PRO A 325 -25.89 27.32 4.72
C PRO A 325 -26.87 27.15 5.88
N ASP A 326 -26.89 28.12 6.79
CA ASP A 326 -27.80 28.16 7.95
C ASP A 326 -29.25 28.45 7.49
N ASP A 327 -29.93 27.46 6.91
CA ASP A 327 -31.38 27.51 6.70
C ASP A 327 -32.16 26.93 7.89
N ARG A 328 -31.51 26.74 9.05
CA ARG A 328 -32.17 26.36 10.32
C ARG A 328 -31.69 27.27 11.45
N PRO A 329 -32.60 27.83 12.27
CA PRO A 329 -32.19 28.55 13.46
C PRO A 329 -31.40 27.60 14.38
N ALA A 330 -30.16 27.99 14.69
CA ALA A 330 -29.27 27.22 15.54
C ALA A 330 -29.90 26.95 16.91
N PRO A 331 -29.87 25.71 17.43
CA PRO A 331 -30.12 25.49 18.84
C PRO A 331 -28.98 26.15 19.63
N ALA A 332 -29.33 26.96 20.65
CA ALA A 332 -28.38 27.66 21.49
C ALA A 332 -27.25 26.71 21.96
N SER A 333 -26.05 26.91 21.42
CA SER A 333 -24.87 26.14 21.77
C SER A 333 -24.54 26.39 23.23
N ALA A 334 -24.71 25.36 24.05
CA ALA A 334 -24.21 25.35 25.41
C ALA A 334 -22.68 25.44 25.38
N ARG A 335 -22.19 26.60 25.84
CA ARG A 335 -20.91 26.81 26.53
C ARG A 335 -19.66 26.20 25.89
N ALA A 336 -18.85 27.07 25.28
CA ALA A 336 -17.42 26.88 25.17
C ALA A 336 -16.85 26.63 26.57
N VAL A 337 -16.24 25.46 26.78
CA VAL A 337 -15.35 25.22 27.92
C VAL A 337 -13.98 25.72 27.48
N GLU A 338 -13.77 27.02 27.61
CA GLU A 338 -12.43 27.56 27.85
C GLU A 338 -12.01 27.00 29.21
N LEU A 339 -11.04 26.08 29.23
CA LEU A 339 -10.34 25.74 30.46
C LEU A 339 -9.41 26.91 30.78
N GLU A 340 -9.93 27.83 31.60
CA GLU A 340 -9.19 28.90 32.24
C GLU A 340 -8.03 28.29 33.06
N GLY A 341 -6.78 28.64 32.74
CA GLY A 341 -5.67 28.55 33.68
C GLY A 341 -4.73 27.33 33.61
N GLN A 342 -4.13 27.04 32.45
CA GLN A 342 -2.89 26.24 32.44
C GLN A 342 -1.86 26.85 31.47
N GLU A 343 -0.98 27.70 31.99
CA GLU A 343 0.19 28.23 31.27
C GLU A 343 1.19 27.09 30.94
N PRO A 344 1.72 27.00 29.71
CA PRO A 344 2.81 26.11 29.38
C PRO A 344 4.13 26.89 29.28
N ALA A 345 4.81 27.13 30.40
CA ALA A 345 6.23 27.51 30.41
C ALA A 345 6.86 27.32 31.81
N ALA A 346 7.40 26.13 32.07
CA ALA A 346 8.54 25.89 32.96
C ALA A 346 9.17 24.53 32.63
#